data_AF-A0A2K2F733-F1
#
_entry.id   AF-A0A2K2F733-F1
#
_cell.length_a   1.000
_cell.length_b   1.000
_cell.length_c   1.000
_cell.angle_alpha   90.00
_cell.angle_beta   90.00
_cell.angle_gamma   90.00
#
_symmetry.space_group_name_H-M   'P 1'
#
loop_
_entity.id
_entity.type
_entity.pdbx_description
1 polymer ?
#
loop_
_entity_poly.entity_id
_entity_poly.type
_entity_poly.pdbx_seq_one_letter_code
_entity_poly.pdbx_strand_id
1 'polypeptide(L)'
;MAWNIFISNIPEDMLALKIICELYRLRCQVELVSKRWKCHFDIDKVENVGEKYFECLIYGKLIVIALMTAVFSTVFAVMFREQRRLLSMLKFFKNLREKSEILLTSLHNVRGNAIKLYDAFVDVIGRSLDEKRKRKTTQQVLMEHNIPEIVLQMLA
;
A
#
# COMPACT_ATOMS: atom_id res chain seq x y z
N MET A 1 -5.15 -31.51 10.17
CA MET A 1 -4.83 -31.15 8.77
C MET A 1 -6.02 -30.39 8.21
N ALA A 2 -5.87 -29.10 7.89
CA ALA A 2 -6.97 -28.31 7.36
C ALA A 2 -6.98 -28.43 5.83
N TRP A 3 -8.10 -28.89 5.26
CA TRP A 3 -8.30 -28.98 3.82
C TRP A 3 -8.73 -27.60 3.31
N ASN A 4 -8.01 -27.03 2.36
CA ASN A 4 -8.40 -25.78 1.70
C ASN A 4 -9.01 -26.14 0.33
N ILE A 5 -10.28 -25.82 0.13
CA ILE A 5 -10.97 -25.99 -1.14
C ILE A 5 -10.96 -24.62 -1.84
N PHE A 6 -10.42 -24.57 -3.05
CA PHE A 6 -10.42 -23.37 -3.89
C PHE A 6 -11.37 -23.58 -5.06
N ILE A 7 -12.33 -22.67 -5.24
CA ILE A 7 -13.26 -22.65 -6.38
C ILE A 7 -12.88 -21.43 -7.21
N SER A 8 -12.58 -21.65 -8.50
CA SER A 8 -12.12 -20.62 -9.42
C SER A 8 -12.75 -20.83 -10.78
N ASN A 9 -13.07 -19.74 -11.49
CA ASN A 9 -13.54 -19.76 -12.87
C ASN A 9 -12.37 -19.71 -13.88
N ILE A 10 -11.15 -19.89 -13.40
CA ILE A 10 -9.93 -19.85 -14.23
C ILE A 10 -9.69 -21.26 -14.77
N PRO A 11 -9.50 -21.42 -16.10
CA PRO A 11 -9.27 -22.72 -16.68
C PRO A 11 -7.88 -23.28 -16.28
N GLU A 12 -7.77 -24.61 -16.17
CA GLU A 12 -6.60 -25.30 -15.59
C GLU A 12 -5.29 -25.08 -16.39
N ASP A 13 -5.42 -24.74 -17.67
CA ASP A 13 -4.34 -24.43 -18.59
C ASP A 13 -3.74 -23.02 -18.39
N MET A 14 -4.48 -22.11 -17.75
CA MET A 14 -4.09 -20.71 -17.60
C MET A 14 -3.22 -20.46 -16.36
N LEU A 15 -3.44 -21.19 -15.26
CA LEU A 15 -2.77 -20.94 -13.97
C LEU A 15 -2.51 -22.21 -13.17
N ALA A 16 -1.23 -22.45 -12.84
CA ALA A 16 -0.84 -23.57 -12.00
C ALA A 16 -1.42 -23.46 -10.58
N LEU A 17 -1.80 -24.60 -9.99
CA LEU A 17 -2.37 -24.69 -8.63
C LEU A 17 -1.52 -23.97 -7.56
N LYS A 18 -0.18 -23.99 -7.70
CA LYS A 18 0.74 -23.26 -6.81
C LYS A 18 0.49 -21.74 -6.81
N ILE A 19 0.17 -21.17 -7.97
CA ILE A 19 -0.10 -19.74 -8.11
C ILE A 19 -1.46 -19.40 -7.52
N ILE A 20 -2.48 -20.26 -7.70
CA ILE A 20 -3.80 -20.09 -7.07
C ILE A 20 -3.67 -20.05 -5.54
N CYS A 21 -2.87 -20.94 -4.96
CA CYS A 21 -2.58 -20.94 -3.54
C CYS A 21 -1.91 -19.64 -3.08
N GLU A 22 -0.91 -19.13 -3.81
CA GLU A 22 -0.26 -17.84 -3.48
C GLU A 22 -1.21 -16.65 -3.67
N LEU A 23 -2.07 -16.67 -4.69
CA LEU A 23 -3.11 -15.65 -4.92
C LEU A 23 -4.11 -15.63 -3.76
N TYR A 24 -4.51 -16.80 -3.26
CA TYR A 24 -5.42 -16.87 -2.12
C TYR A 24 -4.79 -16.38 -0.82
N ARG A 25 -3.45 -16.39 -0.69
CA ARG A 25 -2.75 -15.72 0.42
C ARG A 25 -2.86 -14.20 0.35
N LEU A 26 -3.07 -13.62 -0.84
CA LEU A 26 -3.32 -12.20 -1.01
C LEU A 26 -4.63 -11.77 -0.35
N ARG A 27 -5.66 -12.63 -0.30
CA ARG A 27 -6.92 -12.37 0.42
C ARG A 27 -6.66 -11.94 1.87
N CYS A 28 -5.80 -12.69 2.57
CA CYS A 28 -5.42 -12.36 3.94
C CYS A 28 -4.61 -11.06 4.02
N GLN A 29 -3.81 -10.74 3.00
CA GLN A 29 -3.07 -9.49 2.95
C GLN A 29 -4.00 -8.28 2.84
N VAL A 30 -5.04 -8.36 2.00
CA VAL A 30 -6.06 -7.30 1.88
C VAL A 30 -6.74 -7.06 3.22
N GLU A 31 -7.17 -8.13 3.91
CA GLU A 31 -7.78 -8.02 5.24
C GLU A 31 -6.84 -7.37 6.26
N LEU A 32 -5.56 -7.76 6.27
CA LEU A 32 -4.54 -7.14 7.13
C LEU A 32 -4.30 -5.67 6.79
N VAL A 33 -4.38 -5.28 5.51
CA VAL A 33 -4.29 -3.87 5.09
C VAL A 33 -5.51 -3.10 5.60
N SER A 34 -6.73 -3.61 5.39
CA SER A 34 -7.96 -2.98 5.88
C SER A 34 -7.97 -2.84 7.40
N LYS A 35 -7.58 -3.88 8.16
CA LYS A 35 -7.45 -3.81 9.63
C LYS A 35 -6.46 -2.73 10.06
N ARG A 36 -5.34 -2.62 9.35
CA ARG A 36 -4.31 -1.61 9.65
C ARG A 36 -4.78 -0.20 9.32
N TRP A 37 -5.51 -0.01 8.22
CA TRP A 37 -6.10 1.29 7.89
C TRP A 37 -7.12 1.73 8.93
N LYS A 38 -8.00 0.82 9.38
CA LYS A 38 -8.97 1.14 10.44
C LYS A 38 -8.30 1.65 11.72
N CYS A 39 -7.21 0.99 12.13
CA CYS A 39 -6.42 1.39 13.29
C CYS A 39 -5.63 2.70 13.05
N HIS A 40 -4.96 2.85 11.91
CA HIS A 40 -4.08 4.00 11.66
C HIS A 40 -4.81 5.30 11.29
N PHE A 41 -6.02 5.20 10.74
CA PHE A 41 -6.86 6.35 10.39
C PHE A 41 -8.01 6.54 11.39
N ASP A 42 -7.99 5.83 12.52
CA ASP A 42 -9.01 5.89 13.57
C ASP A 42 -10.43 5.80 12.99
N ILE A 43 -10.63 4.92 12.00
CA ILE A 43 -11.94 4.74 11.35
C ILE A 43 -12.94 4.17 12.36
N ASP A 44 -12.46 3.38 13.32
CA ASP A 44 -13.28 2.77 14.37
C ASP A 44 -13.58 3.73 15.55
N LYS A 45 -12.95 4.92 15.61
CA LYS A 45 -13.13 5.91 16.69
C LYS A 45 -13.96 7.12 16.28
N VAL A 46 -14.79 6.99 15.25
CA VAL A 46 -15.66 8.09 14.85
C VAL A 46 -16.77 8.23 15.90
N GLU A 47 -16.83 9.41 16.54
CA GLU A 47 -17.87 9.73 17.52
C GLU A 47 -19.27 9.66 16.89
N ASN A 48 -20.32 9.61 17.71
CA ASN A 48 -21.72 9.55 17.25
C ASN A 48 -22.15 10.90 16.63
N VAL A 49 -21.63 11.18 15.43
CA VAL A 49 -22.03 12.27 14.56
C VAL A 49 -23.20 11.83 13.68
N GLY A 50 -24.06 12.78 13.28
CA GLY A 50 -25.19 12.49 12.41
C GLY A 50 -24.78 11.76 11.12
N GLU A 51 -25.63 10.87 10.63
CA GLU A 51 -25.37 9.91 9.53
C GLU A 51 -24.63 10.54 8.33
N LYS A 52 -25.10 11.68 7.83
CA LYS A 52 -24.48 12.39 6.70
C LYS A 52 -23.05 12.87 6.98
N TYR A 53 -22.78 13.31 8.20
CA TYR A 53 -21.45 13.77 8.60
C TYR A 53 -20.51 12.58 8.82
N PHE A 54 -21.03 11.48 9.35
CA PHE A 54 -20.31 10.22 9.46
C PHE A 54 -19.88 9.68 8.08
N GLU A 55 -20.80 9.65 7.12
CA GLU A 55 -20.50 9.27 5.73
C GLU A 55 -19.42 10.16 5.12
N CYS A 56 -19.57 11.48 5.24
CA CYS A 56 -18.58 12.44 4.74
C CYS A 56 -17.19 12.20 5.34
N LEU A 57 -17.11 11.93 6.65
CA LEU A 57 -15.84 11.65 7.32
C LEU A 57 -15.20 10.36 6.83
N ILE A 58 -15.98 9.29 6.63
CA ILE A 58 -15.49 8.02 6.09
C ILE A 58 -14.98 8.23 4.66
N TYR A 59 -15.76 8.86 3.79
CA TYR A 59 -15.35 9.13 2.42
C TYR A 59 -14.08 9.98 2.37
N GLY A 60 -13.98 11.02 3.19
CA GLY A 60 -12.77 11.83 3.31
C GLY A 60 -11.55 11.00 3.70
N LYS A 61 -11.68 10.13 4.72
CA LYS A 61 -10.59 9.22 5.13
C LYS A 61 -10.20 8.24 4.01
N LEU A 62 -11.18 7.69 3.30
CA LEU A 62 -10.93 6.75 2.18
C LEU A 62 -10.22 7.45 1.01
N ILE A 63 -10.60 8.68 0.67
CA ILE A 63 -9.93 9.47 -0.38
C ILE A 63 -8.47 9.72 0.00
N VAL A 64 -8.20 10.12 1.25
CA VAL A 64 -6.83 10.32 1.74
C VAL A 64 -6.03 9.01 1.65
N ILE A 65 -6.61 7.88 2.09
CA ILE A 65 -5.97 6.58 1.98
C ILE A 65 -5.64 6.23 0.53
N ALA A 66 -6.58 6.46 -0.40
CA ALA A 66 -6.38 6.19 -1.82
C ALA A 66 -5.25 7.04 -2.41
N LEU A 67 -5.21 8.34 -2.10
CA LEU A 67 -4.15 9.25 -2.52
C LEU A 67 -2.78 8.82 -1.98
N MET A 68 -2.68 8.52 -0.68
CA MET A 68 -1.43 8.05 -0.08
C MET A 68 -0.97 6.72 -0.67
N THR A 69 -1.91 5.83 -1.00
CA THR A 69 -1.62 4.55 -1.65
C THR A 69 -1.11 4.75 -3.09
N ALA A 70 -1.67 5.69 -3.84
CA ALA A 70 -1.20 6.02 -5.19
C ALA A 70 0.24 6.56 -5.16
N VAL A 71 0.53 7.51 -4.24
CA VAL A 71 1.89 8.05 -4.05
C VAL A 71 2.85 6.95 -3.60
N PHE A 72 2.42 6.06 -2.68
CA PHE A 72 3.24 4.93 -2.27
C PHE A 72 3.56 4.00 -3.44
N SER A 73 2.59 3.71 -4.31
CA SER A 73 2.79 2.83 -5.48
C SER A 73 3.86 3.38 -6.43
N THR A 74 3.81 4.67 -6.75
CA THR A 74 4.81 5.30 -7.63
C THR A 74 6.20 5.29 -7.01
N VAL A 75 6.33 5.67 -5.74
CA VAL A 75 7.59 5.66 -5.00
C VAL A 75 8.13 4.22 -4.88
N PHE A 76 7.27 3.26 -4.57
CA PHE A 76 7.63 1.85 -4.47
C PHE A 76 8.18 1.32 -5.80
N ALA A 77 7.53 1.62 -6.93
CA ALA A 77 8.00 1.19 -8.25
C ALA A 77 9.39 1.76 -8.59
N VAL A 78 9.63 3.03 -8.29
CA VAL A 78 10.95 3.68 -8.50
C VAL A 78 12.02 3.05 -7.60
N MET A 79 11.75 2.90 -6.30
CA MET A 79 12.70 2.32 -5.34
C MET A 79 13.01 0.85 -5.63
N PHE A 80 12.02 0.11 -6.12
CA PHE A 80 12.20 -1.29 -6.49
C PHE A 80 13.09 -1.43 -7.72
N ARG A 81 12.92 -0.57 -8.74
CA ARG A 81 13.78 -0.56 -9.94
C ARG A 81 15.21 -0.15 -9.63
N GLU A 82 15.40 0.93 -8.88
CA GLU A 82 16.72 1.53 -8.61
C GLU A 82 17.53 0.75 -7.56
N GLN A 83 16.90 0.32 -6.46
CA GLN A 83 17.62 -0.23 -5.31
C GLN A 83 17.27 -1.69 -4.98
N ARG A 84 16.28 -2.29 -5.66
CA ARG A 84 15.70 -3.61 -5.31
C ARG A 84 15.32 -3.73 -3.83
N ARG A 85 14.96 -2.62 -3.19
CA ARG A 85 14.52 -2.59 -1.79
C ARG A 85 13.00 -2.49 -1.72
N LEU A 86 12.41 -3.22 -0.80
CA LEU A 86 11.00 -3.07 -0.48
C LEU A 86 10.79 -1.83 0.40
N LEU A 87 9.72 -1.09 0.12
CA LEU A 87 9.22 -0.02 0.96
C LEU A 87 8.07 -0.53 1.81
N SER A 88 8.10 -0.26 3.12
CA SER A 88 7.01 -0.65 4.01
C SER A 88 5.89 0.39 3.92
N MET A 89 4.71 -0.01 3.45
CA MET A 89 3.54 0.88 3.33
C MET A 89 3.19 1.59 4.64
N LEU A 90 3.28 0.89 5.78
CA LEU A 90 2.95 1.47 7.08
C LEU A 90 3.96 2.50 7.57
N LYS A 91 5.26 2.19 7.41
CA LYS A 91 6.30 3.15 7.77
C LYS A 91 6.19 4.38 6.88
N PHE A 92 5.91 4.18 5.59
CA PHE A 92 5.65 5.26 4.64
C PHE A 92 4.49 6.13 5.08
N PHE A 93 3.31 5.57 5.35
CA PHE A 93 2.16 6.36 5.79
C PHE A 93 2.40 7.07 7.12
N LYS A 94 3.06 6.41 8.08
CA LYS A 94 3.42 7.02 9.36
C LYS A 94 4.37 8.21 9.17
N ASN A 95 5.47 8.01 8.46
CA ASN A 95 6.48 9.06 8.24
C ASN A 95 5.91 10.21 7.39
N LEU A 96 5.06 9.90 6.41
CA LEU A 96 4.38 10.88 5.57
C LEU A 96 3.39 11.74 6.37
N ARG A 97 2.65 11.11 7.29
CA ARG A 97 1.79 11.82 8.25
C ARG A 97 2.61 12.71 9.18
N GLU A 98 3.72 12.22 9.72
CA GLU A 98 4.61 12.98 10.61
C GLU A 98 5.21 14.22 9.93
N LYS A 99 5.49 14.13 8.63
CA LYS A 99 6.02 15.23 7.81
C LYS A 99 4.96 16.04 7.07
N SER A 100 3.67 15.74 7.26
CA SER A 100 2.57 16.32 6.47
C SER A 100 2.54 17.84 6.50
N GLU A 101 2.73 18.47 7.66
CA GLU A 101 2.81 19.93 7.82
C GLU A 101 3.97 20.55 7.02
N ILE A 102 5.15 19.93 7.07
CA ILE A 102 6.33 20.39 6.33
C ILE A 102 6.10 20.23 4.82
N LEU A 103 5.47 19.14 4.41
CA LEU A 103 5.14 18.89 3.00
C LEU A 103 4.12 19.90 2.49
N LEU A 104 3.07 20.19 3.27
CA LEU A 104 2.02 21.14 2.89
C LEU A 104 2.55 22.57 2.78
N THR A 105 3.34 23.01 3.75
CA THR A 105 3.98 24.34 3.74
C THR A 105 5.01 24.47 2.62
N SER A 106 5.73 23.41 2.31
CA SER A 106 6.67 23.39 1.17
C SER A 106 5.96 23.36 -0.17
N LEU A 107 4.79 22.72 -0.27
CA LEU A 107 3.94 22.73 -1.46
C LEU A 107 3.31 24.11 -1.73
N HIS A 108 2.96 24.86 -0.69
CA HIS A 108 2.40 26.21 -0.85
C HIS A 108 3.39 27.20 -1.51
N ASN A 109 4.70 26.97 -1.36
CA ASN A 109 5.74 27.77 -2.01
C ASN A 109 6.81 26.88 -2.66
N VAL A 110 6.39 26.08 -3.66
CA VAL A 110 7.27 25.11 -4.34
C VAL A 110 8.54 25.76 -4.86
N ARG A 111 8.44 26.96 -5.45
CA ARG A 111 9.59 27.64 -6.08
C ARG A 111 10.66 28.06 -5.07
N GLY A 112 10.27 28.44 -3.85
CA GLY A 112 11.20 28.81 -2.78
C GLY A 112 11.64 27.63 -1.88
N ASN A 113 10.84 26.58 -1.80
CA ASN A 113 11.05 25.45 -0.87
C ASN A 113 11.30 24.11 -1.57
N ALA A 114 11.59 24.08 -2.88
CA ALA A 114 11.82 22.86 -3.65
C ALA A 114 12.85 21.91 -3.00
N ILE A 115 13.96 22.46 -2.49
CA ILE A 115 15.01 21.68 -1.82
C ILE A 115 14.48 21.04 -0.53
N LYS A 116 13.76 21.82 0.29
CA LYS A 116 13.16 21.32 1.54
C LYS A 116 12.10 20.26 1.29
N LEU A 117 11.32 20.42 0.22
CA LEU A 117 10.33 19.44 -0.22
C LEU A 117 11.03 18.13 -0.63
N TYR A 118 12.08 18.23 -1.45
CA TYR A 118 12.87 17.08 -1.87
C TYR A 118 13.49 16.36 -0.65
N ASP A 119 14.15 17.09 0.25
CA ASP A 119 14.76 16.51 1.45
C ASP A 119 13.74 15.84 2.36
N ALA A 120 12.55 16.45 2.52
CA ALA A 120 11.46 15.86 3.28
C ALA A 120 10.98 14.54 2.66
N PHE A 121 10.83 14.48 1.34
CA PHE A 121 10.47 13.24 0.64
C PHE A 121 11.55 12.18 0.77
N VAL A 122 12.83 12.55 0.62
CA VAL A 122 13.95 11.61 0.77
C VAL A 122 14.03 11.05 2.19
N ASP A 123 13.83 11.89 3.22
CA ASP A 123 13.79 11.46 4.64
C ASP A 123 12.62 10.48 4.89
N VAL A 124 11.43 10.79 4.37
CA VAL A 124 10.26 9.89 4.45
C VAL A 124 10.55 8.55 3.78
N ILE A 125 11.13 8.56 2.58
CA ILE A 125 11.46 7.32 1.85
C ILE A 125 12.52 6.52 2.63
N GLY A 126 13.61 7.16 3.04
CA GLY A 126 14.72 6.52 3.75
C GLY A 126 14.29 5.81 5.03
N ARG A 127 13.44 6.46 5.84
CA ARG A 127 12.88 5.88 7.08
C ARG A 127 11.82 4.81 6.85
N SER A 128 11.32 4.70 5.63
CA SER A 128 10.25 3.77 5.27
C SER A 128 10.74 2.48 4.61
N LEU A 129 12.04 2.39 4.30
CA LEU A 129 12.65 1.20 3.73
C LEU A 129 12.55 0.03 4.72
N ASP A 130 12.20 -1.14 4.19
CA ASP A 130 12.32 -2.37 4.96
C ASP A 130 13.78 -2.78 5.10
N GLU A 131 14.07 -3.45 6.23
CA GLU A 131 15.34 -4.12 6.44
C GLU A 131 15.53 -5.21 5.38
N LYS A 132 16.77 -5.42 4.94
CA LYS A 132 17.10 -6.51 4.01
C LYS A 132 16.87 -7.84 4.73
N ARG A 133 15.74 -8.50 4.47
CA ARG A 133 15.43 -9.82 5.07
C ARG A 133 15.99 -10.95 4.22
N LYS A 134 16.51 -12.01 4.89
CA LYS A 134 16.93 -13.27 4.23
C LYS A 134 15.75 -14.08 3.67
N ARG A 135 14.55 -13.96 4.26
CA ARG A 135 13.33 -14.67 3.84
C ARG A 135 12.46 -13.76 2.97
N LYS A 136 12.08 -14.23 1.78
CA LYS A 136 11.23 -13.50 0.83
C LYS A 136 9.81 -13.35 1.36
N THR A 137 9.20 -12.18 1.18
CA THR A 137 7.78 -11.96 1.47
C THR A 137 6.89 -12.57 0.38
N THR A 138 5.61 -12.84 0.68
CA THR A 138 4.63 -13.29 -0.34
C THR A 138 4.60 -12.37 -1.56
N GLN A 139 4.75 -11.06 -1.34
CA GLN A 139 4.85 -10.07 -2.42
C GLN A 139 6.10 -10.27 -3.28
N GLN A 140 7.27 -10.54 -2.68
CA GLN A 140 8.49 -10.85 -3.44
C GLN A 140 8.39 -12.17 -4.20
N VAL A 141 7.75 -13.19 -3.62
CA VAL A 141 7.52 -14.48 -4.29
C VAL A 141 6.58 -14.28 -5.50
N LEU A 142 5.50 -13.52 -5.34
CA LEU A 142 4.58 -13.19 -6.42
C LEU A 142 5.25 -12.37 -7.54
N MET A 143 6.15 -11.45 -7.19
CA MET A 143 6.91 -10.65 -8.16
C MET A 143 7.99 -11.45 -8.92
N GLU A 144 8.40 -12.62 -8.42
CA GLU A 144 9.32 -13.52 -9.11
C GLU A 144 8.62 -14.50 -10.06
N HIS A 145 7.32 -14.71 -9.87
CA HIS A 145 6.50 -15.43 -10.83
C HIS A 145 6.13 -14.47 -11.98
N ASN A 146 6.32 -14.91 -13.23
CA ASN A 146 5.74 -14.25 -14.41
C ASN A 146 4.21 -14.39 -14.32
N ILE A 147 3.57 -13.55 -13.53
CA ILE A 147 2.11 -13.47 -13.47
C ILE A 147 1.69 -12.88 -14.82
N PRO A 148 0.85 -13.58 -15.61
CA PRO A 148 0.41 -13.07 -16.89
C PRO A 148 -0.25 -11.70 -16.72
N GLU A 149 0.12 -10.77 -17.60
CA GLU A 149 -0.20 -9.33 -17.56
C GLU A 149 -1.72 -9.05 -17.46
N ILE A 150 -2.53 -10.04 -17.86
CA ILE A 150 -4.00 -10.08 -17.72
C ILE A 150 -4.47 -9.96 -16.25
N VAL A 151 -3.75 -10.54 -15.28
CA VAL A 151 -4.11 -10.44 -13.86
C VAL A 151 -3.80 -9.04 -13.29
N LEU A 152 -2.78 -8.37 -13.83
CA LEU A 152 -2.45 -6.98 -13.50
C LEU A 152 -3.48 -5.99 -14.08
N GLN A 153 -4.05 -6.29 -15.24
CA GLN A 153 -5.12 -5.48 -15.85
C GLN A 153 -6.46 -5.56 -15.11
N MET A 154 -6.73 -6.65 -14.37
CA MET A 154 -7.93 -6.76 -13.51
C MET A 154 -7.80 -6.06 -12.15
N LEU A 155 -6.62 -5.54 -11.81
CA LEU A 155 -6.33 -4.82 -10.56
C LEU A 155 -6.30 -3.30 -10.75
N ALA A 156 -6.61 -2.80 -11.95
CA ALA A 156 -6.72 -1.38 -12.30
C ALA A 156 -8.18 -0.91 -12.26
#